data_AF-A0A1G8SZH7-F1
#
_entry.id   AF-A0A1G8SZH7-F1
#
_cell.length_a   1.000
_cell.length_b   1.000
_cell.length_c   1.000
_cell.angle_alpha   90.00
_cell.angle_beta   90.00
_cell.angle_gamma   90.00
#
_symmetry.space_group_name_H-M   'P 1'
#
loop_
_entity.id
_entity.type
_entity.pdbx_description
1 polymer ?
#
loop_
_entity_poly.entity_id
_entity_poly.type
_entity_poly.pdbx_seq_one_letter_code
_entity_poly.pdbx_strand_id
1 'polypeptide(L)'
;MAERRERLDQPNLPRRGLRVNYDPEAFGRSTERIARFLGTGRYLVLQTIVIVLWMGYNALPGVPHFDGYPYQFLTLVLSLQAAYAAPLILLAQNRQDDRDRVNLEADRSETRQSMADVDYLARELAAVRISLGEVVTRDFLRSELARAIEDLGEDLAEASREDDLDQPDQRRGRARD
;
A
#
# COMPACT_ATOMS: atom_id res chain seq x y z
N MET A 1 17.92 -3.12 72.50
CA MET A 1 17.49 -3.65 71.19
C MET A 1 16.31 -2.84 70.71
N ALA A 2 16.44 -2.16 69.57
CA ALA A 2 15.38 -1.95 68.58
C ALA A 2 15.95 -1.02 67.50
N GLU A 3 16.50 -1.63 66.45
CA GLU A 3 16.86 -0.95 65.20
C GLU A 3 15.68 -0.10 64.71
N ARG A 4 15.98 1.15 64.37
CA ARG A 4 15.08 2.05 63.67
C ARG A 4 14.84 1.46 62.27
N ARG A 5 13.81 0.62 62.15
CA ARG A 5 13.37 0.03 60.89
C ARG A 5 12.92 1.16 59.95
N GLU A 6 13.79 1.49 59.02
CA GLU A 6 13.51 2.38 57.90
C GLU A 6 12.44 1.69 57.04
N ARG A 7 11.22 2.21 57.10
CA ARG A 7 10.06 1.63 56.40
C ARG A 7 10.19 1.93 54.92
N LEU A 8 10.57 0.91 54.15
CA LEU A 8 10.72 0.89 52.69
C LEU A 8 9.39 0.97 51.91
N ASP A 9 8.32 1.42 52.56
CA ASP A 9 6.94 1.24 52.09
C ASP A 9 6.26 2.58 51.73
N GLN A 10 7.06 3.58 51.37
CA GLN A 10 6.56 4.83 50.79
C GLN A 10 6.89 4.85 49.30
N PRO A 11 5.88 4.87 48.41
CA PRO A 11 6.13 5.08 47.00
C PRO A 11 6.76 6.46 46.84
N ASN A 12 8.02 6.47 46.40
CA ASN A 12 8.80 7.66 46.13
C ASN A 12 8.09 8.48 45.03
N LEU A 13 7.40 9.56 45.40
CA LEU A 13 6.73 10.43 44.44
C LEU A 13 7.77 11.02 43.49
N PRO A 14 7.60 10.88 42.17
CA PRO A 14 8.59 11.34 41.22
C PRO A 14 8.73 12.87 41.32
N ARG A 15 9.97 13.30 41.55
CA ARG A 15 10.40 14.71 41.49
C ARG A 15 9.78 15.37 40.26
N ARG A 16 9.15 16.52 40.49
CA ARG A 16 8.60 17.43 39.49
C ARG A 16 9.73 17.93 38.58
N GLY A 17 10.15 17.10 37.63
CA GLY A 17 10.98 17.53 36.51
C GLY A 17 10.18 18.51 35.68
N LEU A 18 10.84 19.55 35.16
CA LEU A 18 10.30 20.38 34.09
C LEU A 18 9.89 19.44 32.95
N ARG A 19 8.61 19.07 32.89
CA ARG A 19 8.04 18.49 31.69
C ARG A 19 7.93 19.63 30.70
N VAL A 20 8.99 19.82 29.92
CA VAL A 20 8.88 20.52 28.64
C VAL A 20 7.86 19.70 27.85
N ASN A 21 6.59 20.13 27.87
CA ASN A 21 5.54 19.53 27.07
C ASN A 21 5.87 19.86 25.61
N TYR A 22 6.68 18.99 25.02
CA TYR A 22 6.97 18.99 23.60
C TYR A 22 5.69 18.57 22.91
N ASP A 23 4.98 19.51 22.29
CA ASP A 23 3.76 19.23 21.54
C ASP A 23 4.13 18.57 20.20
N PRO A 24 3.94 17.25 20.05
CA PRO A 24 4.39 16.51 18.88
C PRO A 24 3.59 16.86 17.62
N GLU A 25 2.43 17.51 17.74
CA GLU A 25 1.57 17.92 16.63
C GLU A 25 2.02 19.26 16.02
N ALA A 26 2.43 20.21 16.86
CA ALA A 26 3.00 21.48 16.40
C ALA A 26 4.34 21.27 15.67
N PHE A 27 5.21 20.41 16.21
CA PHE A 27 6.47 20.05 15.57
C PHE A 27 6.24 19.32 14.24
N GLY A 28 5.29 18.37 14.18
CA GLY A 28 4.99 17.61 12.96
C GLY A 28 4.62 18.49 11.76
N ARG A 29 3.76 19.49 11.96
CA ARG A 29 3.39 20.45 10.89
C ARG A 29 4.56 21.34 10.45
N SER A 30 5.45 21.67 11.38
CA SER A 30 6.65 22.47 11.12
C SER A 30 7.65 21.69 10.27
N THR A 31 7.90 20.44 10.65
CA THR A 31 8.79 19.52 9.94
C THR A 31 8.29 19.21 8.54
N GLU A 32 6.98 19.05 8.33
CA GLU A 32 6.42 18.80 6.99
C GLU A 32 6.60 20.00 6.03
N ARG A 33 6.56 21.22 6.57
CA ARG A 33 6.88 22.42 5.79
C ARG A 33 8.37 22.49 5.46
N ILE A 34 9.23 22.12 6.41
CA ILE A 34 10.69 22.04 6.22
C ILE A 34 11.06 20.96 5.19
N ALA A 35 10.43 19.79 5.24
CA ALA A 35 10.65 18.69 4.30
C ALA A 35 10.28 19.09 2.85
N ARG A 36 9.13 19.73 2.65
CA ARG A 36 8.75 20.27 1.34
C ARG A 36 9.68 21.39 0.87
N PHE A 37 10.20 22.19 1.79
CA PHE A 37 11.13 23.28 1.48
C PHE A 37 12.52 22.77 1.09
N LEU A 38 13.08 21.79 1.81
CA LEU A 38 14.36 21.16 1.54
C LEU A 38 14.34 20.25 0.30
N GLY A 39 13.22 19.55 0.06
CA GLY A 39 13.05 18.68 -1.11
C GLY A 39 12.84 19.42 -2.42
N THR A 40 12.48 20.71 -2.37
CA THR A 40 12.38 21.54 -3.57
C THR A 40 13.71 22.25 -3.81
N GLY A 41 14.28 22.17 -5.01
CA GLY A 41 15.56 22.83 -5.37
C GLY A 41 15.62 24.36 -5.14
N ARG A 42 14.50 24.98 -4.75
CA ARG A 42 14.37 26.38 -4.32
C ARG A 42 15.29 26.75 -3.15
N TYR A 43 15.52 25.85 -2.19
CA TYR A 43 16.44 26.14 -1.07
C TYR A 43 17.87 26.38 -1.56
N LEU A 44 18.36 25.51 -2.45
CA LEU A 44 19.69 25.63 -3.04
C LEU A 44 19.83 26.94 -3.81
N VAL A 45 18.83 27.30 -4.63
CA VAL A 45 18.83 28.56 -5.37
C VAL A 45 18.91 29.77 -4.44
N LEU A 46 18.08 29.83 -3.39
CA LEU A 46 18.11 30.93 -2.42
C LEU A 46 19.46 31.00 -1.70
N GLN A 47 20.00 29.87 -1.27
CA GLN A 47 21.31 29.79 -0.61
C GLN A 47 22.44 30.30 -1.51
N THR A 48 22.44 29.91 -2.80
CA THR A 48 23.42 30.39 -3.78
C THR A 48 23.31 31.91 -3.96
N ILE A 49 22.09 32.44 -4.06
CA ILE A 49 21.88 33.90 -4.17
C ILE A 49 22.46 34.63 -2.97
N VAL A 50 22.23 34.14 -1.74
CA VAL A 50 22.77 34.75 -0.51
C VAL A 50 24.30 34.75 -0.54
N ILE A 51 24.93 33.64 -0.91
CA ILE A 51 26.40 33.53 -1.01
C ILE A 51 26.95 34.50 -2.06
N VAL A 52 26.33 34.57 -3.24
CA VAL A 52 26.75 35.46 -4.33
C VAL A 52 26.58 36.93 -3.93
N LEU A 53 25.48 37.29 -3.27
CA LEU A 53 25.24 38.64 -2.76
C LEU A 53 26.26 39.02 -1.68
N TRP A 54 26.60 38.11 -0.78
CA TRP A 54 27.62 38.35 0.26
C TRP A 54 29.01 38.57 -0.35
N MET A 55 29.39 37.71 -1.29
CA MET A 55 30.65 37.82 -2.03
C MET A 55 30.68 39.12 -2.83
N GLY A 56 29.60 39.47 -3.53
CA GLY A 56 29.47 40.72 -4.28
C GLY A 56 29.59 41.95 -3.38
N TYR A 57 28.87 41.98 -2.26
CA TYR A 57 28.92 43.07 -1.27
C TYR A 57 30.34 43.31 -0.75
N ASN A 58 31.07 42.24 -0.43
CA ASN A 58 32.45 42.34 0.07
C ASN A 58 33.51 42.56 -1.02
N ALA A 59 33.18 42.37 -2.29
CA ALA A 59 34.07 42.62 -3.42
C ALA A 59 33.92 44.04 -4.02
N LEU A 60 32.94 44.83 -3.57
CA LEU A 60 32.71 46.18 -4.07
C LEU A 60 33.81 47.16 -3.61
N PRO A 61 34.49 47.87 -4.52
CA PRO A 61 35.51 48.85 -4.17
C PRO A 61 34.87 50.09 -3.52
N GLY A 62 35.41 50.52 -2.37
CA GLY A 62 34.96 51.72 -1.65
C GLY A 62 34.03 51.47 -0.45
N VAL A 63 33.62 50.21 -0.22
CA VAL A 63 32.91 49.79 1.00
C VAL A 63 33.93 49.18 1.97
N PRO A 64 33.79 49.35 3.30
CA PRO A 64 34.62 48.62 4.25
C PRO A 64 34.48 47.11 4.01
N HIS A 65 35.59 46.44 3.72
CA HIS A 65 35.62 45.00 3.46
C HIS A 65 35.45 44.29 4.80
N PHE A 66 34.20 43.97 5.17
CA PHE A 66 33.89 43.29 6.42
C PHE A 66 34.44 41.85 6.43
N ASP A 67 34.44 41.20 5.26
CA ASP A 67 34.91 39.83 5.04
C ASP A 67 35.70 39.75 3.73
N GLY A 68 36.98 40.12 3.76
CA GLY A 68 37.87 40.07 2.59
C GLY A 68 38.26 38.64 2.19
N TYR A 69 38.65 38.44 0.93
CA TYR A 69 39.14 37.14 0.43
C TYR A 69 40.27 36.61 1.34
N PRO A 70 40.14 35.40 1.94
CA PRO A 70 39.34 34.25 1.52
C PRO A 70 37.94 34.04 2.19
N TYR A 71 37.25 35.09 2.62
CA TYR A 71 35.90 35.07 3.22
C TYR A 71 35.77 34.17 4.48
N GLN A 72 36.54 34.51 5.52
CA GLN A 72 36.59 33.72 6.76
C GLN A 72 35.25 33.70 7.50
N PHE A 73 34.51 34.81 7.53
CA PHE A 73 33.22 34.85 8.25
C PHE A 73 32.16 34.00 7.56
N LEU A 74 32.05 34.10 6.23
CA LEU A 74 31.15 33.26 5.46
C LEU A 74 31.45 31.77 5.69
N THR A 75 32.72 31.40 5.70
CA THR A 75 33.15 30.01 5.95
C THR A 75 32.80 29.55 7.37
N LEU A 76 32.99 30.39 8.38
CA LEU A 76 32.60 30.09 9.77
C LEU A 76 31.09 29.88 9.89
N VAL A 77 30.29 30.74 9.28
CA VAL A 77 28.83 30.62 9.32
C VAL A 77 28.37 29.37 8.58
N LEU A 78 28.91 29.06 7.41
CA LEU A 78 28.55 27.86 6.65
C LEU A 78 28.94 26.57 7.39
N SER A 79 30.09 26.54 8.05
CA SER A 79 30.51 25.38 8.86
C SER A 79 29.60 25.17 10.08
N LEU A 80 29.21 26.25 10.76
CA LEU A 80 28.23 26.20 11.85
C LEU A 80 26.85 25.75 11.34
N GLN A 81 26.41 26.25 10.18
CA GLN A 81 25.15 25.86 9.55
C GLN A 81 25.11 24.35 9.30
N ALA A 82 26.17 23.78 8.74
CA ALA A 82 26.28 22.35 8.51
C ALA A 82 26.25 21.55 9.83
N ALA A 83 26.97 22.02 10.85
CA ALA A 83 27.02 21.37 12.16
C ALA A 83 25.64 21.31 12.85
N TYR A 84 24.82 22.35 12.74
CA TYR A 84 23.47 22.37 13.32
C TYR A 84 22.41 21.67 12.44
N ALA A 85 22.67 21.52 11.14
CA ALA A 85 21.78 20.76 10.26
C ALA A 85 21.73 19.27 10.64
N ALA A 86 22.86 18.67 11.01
CA ALA A 86 22.95 17.26 11.39
C ALA A 86 21.95 16.83 12.50
N PRO A 87 21.90 17.49 13.68
CA PRO A 87 20.95 17.13 14.72
C PRO A 87 19.50 17.40 14.34
N LEU A 88 19.21 18.45 13.56
CA LEU A 88 17.86 18.70 13.07
C LEU A 88 17.39 17.62 12.09
N ILE A 89 18.28 17.17 11.20
CA ILE A 89 18.00 16.08 10.27
C ILE A 89 17.77 14.78 11.05
N LEU A 90 18.57 14.48 12.07
CA LEU A 90 18.37 13.30 12.94
C LEU A 90 17.02 13.32 13.65
N LEU A 91 16.57 14.48 14.14
CA LEU A 91 15.24 14.61 14.74
C LEU A 91 14.11 14.43 13.71
N ALA A 92 14.30 14.91 12.48
CA ALA A 92 13.35 14.70 11.40
C ALA A 92 13.30 13.22 10.98
N GLN A 93 14.45 12.54 10.92
CA GLN A 93 14.58 11.12 10.56
C GLN A 93 13.94 10.21 11.61
N ASN A 94 14.22 10.39 12.90
CA ASN A 94 13.59 9.58 13.97
C ASN A 94 12.06 9.57 13.88
N ARG A 95 11.45 10.69 13.48
CA ARG A 95 9.99 10.77 13.30
C ARG A 95 9.49 10.14 12.01
N GLN A 96 10.29 10.14 10.95
CA GLN A 96 9.96 9.40 9.73
C GLN A 96 10.03 7.89 10.03
N ASP A 97 11.08 7.43 10.69
CA ASP A 97 11.26 6.03 11.07
C ASP A 97 10.12 5.52 11.98
N ASP A 98 9.65 6.33 12.93
CA ASP A 98 8.50 5.99 13.78
C ASP A 98 7.20 5.82 12.97
N ARG A 99 6.94 6.71 11.99
CA ARG A 99 5.77 6.58 11.10
C ARG A 99 5.89 5.38 10.18
N ASP A 100 7.06 5.17 9.61
CA ASP A 100 7.34 4.07 8.70
C ASP A 100 7.21 2.73 9.43
N ARG A 101 7.61 2.67 10.70
CA ARG A 101 7.39 1.51 11.56
C ARG A 101 5.90 1.20 11.75
N VAL A 102 5.08 2.20 12.07
CA VAL A 102 3.63 2.01 12.24
C VAL A 102 2.98 1.55 10.93
N ASN A 103 3.35 2.14 9.81
CA ASN A 103 2.86 1.73 8.48
C ASN A 103 3.26 0.29 8.16
N LEU A 104 4.50 -0.10 8.46
CA LEU A 104 4.99 -1.48 8.30
C LEU A 104 4.27 -2.48 9.22
N GLU A 105 3.90 -2.08 10.43
CA GLU A 105 3.14 -2.93 11.35
C GLU A 105 1.69 -3.12 10.85
N ALA A 106 1.06 -2.06 10.33
CA ALA A 106 -0.26 -2.12 9.70
C ALA A 106 -0.27 -3.00 8.45
N ASP A 107 0.67 -2.80 7.52
CA ASP A 107 0.81 -3.60 6.30
C ASP A 107 1.02 -5.10 6.60
N ARG A 108 1.82 -5.41 7.63
CA ARG A 108 1.96 -6.80 8.11
C ARG A 108 0.66 -7.37 8.65
N SER A 109 -0.17 -6.56 9.31
CA SER A 109 -1.48 -7.02 9.82
C SER A 109 -2.47 -7.27 8.68
N GLU A 110 -2.51 -6.38 7.69
CA GLU A 110 -3.33 -6.54 6.48
C GLU A 110 -2.91 -7.77 5.67
N THR A 111 -1.60 -7.97 5.49
CA THR A 111 -1.06 -9.15 4.79
C THR A 111 -1.48 -10.45 5.48
N ARG A 112 -1.45 -10.50 6.83
CA ARG A 112 -1.90 -11.68 7.57
C ARG A 112 -3.40 -11.93 7.39
N GLN A 113 -4.21 -10.87 7.38
CA GLN A 113 -5.65 -10.99 7.16
C GLN A 113 -5.94 -11.45 5.72
N SER A 114 -5.26 -10.87 4.73
CA SER A 114 -5.38 -11.29 3.32
C SER A 114 -5.01 -12.76 3.11
N MET A 115 -3.93 -13.24 3.76
CA MET A 115 -3.58 -14.67 3.71
C MET A 115 -4.67 -15.55 4.32
N ALA A 116 -5.30 -15.13 5.43
CA ALA A 116 -6.39 -15.86 6.05
C ALA A 116 -7.65 -15.89 5.18
N ASP A 117 -7.99 -14.78 4.53
CA ASP A 117 -9.12 -14.69 3.59
C ASP A 117 -8.89 -15.58 2.37
N VAL A 118 -7.68 -15.62 1.82
CA VAL A 118 -7.32 -16.52 0.72
C VAL A 118 -7.43 -17.98 1.15
N ASP A 119 -6.94 -18.35 2.34
CA ASP A 119 -7.07 -19.72 2.85
C ASP A 119 -8.55 -20.10 3.06
N TYR A 120 -9.36 -19.18 3.59
CA TYR A 120 -10.79 -19.37 3.73
C TYR A 120 -11.47 -19.59 2.37
N LEU A 121 -11.21 -18.72 1.40
CA LEU A 121 -11.75 -18.85 0.04
C LEU A 121 -11.28 -20.14 -0.65
N ALA A 122 -10.04 -20.58 -0.42
CA ALA A 122 -9.53 -21.83 -0.97
C ALA A 122 -10.25 -23.05 -0.38
N ARG A 123 -10.54 -23.04 0.93
CA ARG A 123 -11.33 -24.09 1.59
C ARG A 123 -12.77 -24.09 1.10
N GLU A 124 -13.38 -22.93 0.97
CA GLU A 124 -14.75 -22.80 0.47
C GLU A 124 -14.83 -23.28 -0.98
N LEU A 125 -13.87 -22.89 -1.83
CA LEU A 125 -13.76 -23.36 -3.21
C LEU A 125 -13.57 -24.88 -3.28
N ALA A 126 -12.77 -25.46 -2.38
CA ALA A 126 -12.60 -26.91 -2.29
C ALA A 126 -13.90 -27.61 -1.90
N ALA A 127 -14.65 -27.08 -0.94
CA ALA A 127 -15.96 -27.60 -0.54
C ALA A 127 -16.97 -27.51 -1.69
N VAL A 128 -17.05 -26.35 -2.37
CA VAL A 128 -17.88 -26.15 -3.56
C VAL A 128 -17.50 -27.15 -4.66
N ARG A 129 -16.20 -27.33 -4.93
CA ARG A 129 -15.71 -28.31 -5.92
C ARG A 129 -16.12 -29.74 -5.59
N ILE A 130 -16.06 -30.15 -4.32
CA ILE A 130 -16.49 -31.48 -3.90
C ILE A 130 -18.00 -31.63 -4.09
N SER A 131 -18.79 -30.65 -3.65
CA SER A 131 -20.26 -30.68 -3.82
C SER A 131 -20.69 -30.73 -5.29
N LEU A 132 -20.01 -29.98 -6.17
CA LEU A 132 -20.25 -30.05 -7.62
C LEU A 132 -19.77 -31.38 -8.21
N GLY A 133 -18.64 -31.92 -7.74
CA GLY A 133 -18.14 -33.22 -8.16
C GLY A 133 -19.09 -34.37 -7.80
N GLU A 134 -19.83 -34.25 -6.71
CA GLU A 134 -20.86 -35.22 -6.30
C GLU A 134 -22.17 -35.05 -7.10
N VAL A 135 -22.63 -33.82 -7.32
CA VAL A 135 -23.93 -33.52 -7.98
C VAL A 135 -23.87 -33.63 -9.51
N VAL A 136 -22.68 -33.51 -10.09
CA VAL A 136 -22.43 -33.59 -11.53
C VAL A 136 -21.57 -34.82 -11.81
N THR A 137 -22.05 -36.01 -11.44
CA THR A 137 -21.34 -37.25 -11.77
C THR A 137 -21.31 -37.41 -13.28
N ARG A 138 -20.18 -37.84 -13.85
CA ARG A 138 -20.02 -38.11 -15.29
C ARG A 138 -21.17 -38.94 -15.84
N ASP A 139 -21.67 -39.90 -15.06
CA ASP A 139 -22.76 -40.78 -15.44
C ASP A 139 -24.11 -40.06 -15.52
N PHE A 140 -24.37 -39.05 -14.67
CA PHE A 140 -25.56 -38.21 -14.76
C PHE A 140 -25.54 -37.32 -16.01
N LEU A 141 -24.41 -36.65 -16.28
CA LEU A 141 -24.23 -35.89 -17.54
C LEU A 141 -24.39 -36.80 -18.75
N ARG A 142 -23.83 -38.01 -18.69
CA ARG A 142 -23.92 -38.98 -19.77
C ARG A 142 -25.35 -39.47 -19.97
N SER A 143 -26.09 -39.75 -18.90
CA SER A 143 -27.49 -40.16 -19.01
C SER A 143 -28.37 -39.02 -19.52
N GLU A 144 -28.11 -37.78 -19.11
CA GLU A 144 -28.93 -36.64 -19.54
C GLU A 144 -28.61 -36.20 -20.97
N LEU A 145 -27.34 -36.25 -21.39
CA LEU A 145 -26.96 -36.10 -22.80
C LEU A 145 -27.55 -37.22 -23.66
N ALA A 146 -27.52 -38.47 -23.17
CA ALA A 146 -28.11 -39.59 -23.90
C ALA A 146 -29.63 -39.43 -24.07
N ARG A 147 -30.34 -39.07 -22.99
CA ARG A 147 -31.79 -38.78 -23.04
C ARG A 147 -32.10 -37.63 -23.98
N ALA A 148 -31.36 -36.52 -23.90
CA ALA A 148 -31.58 -35.38 -24.79
C ALA A 148 -31.34 -35.75 -26.27
N ILE A 149 -30.37 -36.60 -26.58
CA ILE A 149 -30.13 -37.10 -27.94
C ILE A 149 -31.25 -38.05 -28.39
N GLU A 150 -31.74 -38.91 -27.49
CA GLU A 150 -32.84 -39.85 -27.76
C GLU A 150 -34.15 -39.09 -28.06
N ASP A 151 -34.54 -38.13 -27.21
CA ASP A 151 -35.71 -37.26 -27.41
C ASP A 151 -35.64 -36.54 -28.76
N LEU A 152 -34.50 -35.90 -29.07
CA LEU A 152 -34.32 -35.24 -30.37
C LEU A 152 -34.39 -36.23 -31.55
N GLY A 153 -33.94 -37.46 -31.35
CA GLY A 153 -34.01 -38.53 -32.35
C GLY A 153 -35.44 -39.02 -32.58
N GLU A 154 -36.22 -39.17 -31.52
CA GLU A 154 -37.64 -39.51 -31.59
C GLU A 154 -38.44 -38.42 -32.30
N ASP A 155 -38.24 -37.15 -31.94
CA ASP A 155 -38.88 -36.00 -32.59
C ASP A 155 -38.60 -35.96 -34.11
N LEU A 156 -37.35 -36.19 -34.51
CA LEU A 156 -36.96 -36.22 -35.94
C LEU A 156 -37.52 -37.45 -36.67
N ALA A 157 -37.61 -38.59 -36.01
CA ALA A 157 -38.17 -39.81 -36.58
C ALA A 157 -39.70 -39.71 -36.72
N GLU A 158 -40.38 -39.07 -35.77
CA GLU A 158 -41.81 -38.79 -35.83
C GLU A 158 -42.13 -37.79 -36.94
N ALA A 159 -41.36 -36.71 -37.06
CA ALA A 159 -41.45 -35.78 -38.19
C ALA A 159 -41.22 -36.46 -39.55
N SER A 160 -40.29 -37.42 -39.64
CA SER A 160 -40.05 -38.17 -40.88
C SER A 160 -41.17 -39.17 -41.22
N ARG A 161 -41.85 -39.74 -40.20
CA ARG A 161 -42.99 -40.64 -40.40
C ARG A 161 -44.26 -39.89 -40.82
N GLU A 162 -44.48 -38.69 -40.29
CA GLU A 162 -45.56 -37.81 -40.78
C GLU A 162 -45.35 -37.44 -42.25
N ASP A 163 -44.11 -37.13 -42.66
CA ASP A 163 -43.76 -36.85 -44.06
C ASP A 163 -43.97 -38.06 -45.00
N ASP A 164 -43.70 -39.29 -44.52
CA ASP A 164 -43.92 -40.53 -45.29
C ASP A 164 -45.40 -40.92 -45.38
N LEU A 165 -46.21 -40.61 -44.35
CA LEU A 165 -47.65 -40.85 -44.36
C LEU A 165 -48.41 -39.88 -45.27
N ASP A 166 -47.85 -38.70 -45.52
CA ASP A 166 -48.38 -37.73 -46.48
C ASP A 166 -47.98 -38.03 -47.94
N GLN A 167 -47.23 -39.12 -48.18
CA GLN A 167 -46.86 -39.58 -49.52
C GLN A 167 -47.55 -40.90 -49.97
N PRO A 168 -48.89 -41.01 -50.00
CA PRO A 168 -49.53 -42.17 -50.58
C PRO A 168 -49.56 -42.07 -52.12
N ASP A 169 -49.09 -43.14 -52.75
CA ASP A 169 -49.67 -43.69 -53.99
C ASP A 169 -49.34 -43.04 -55.35
N GLN A 170 -48.05 -42.88 -55.71
CA GLN A 170 -47.66 -42.65 -57.12
C GLN A 170 -47.00 -43.85 -57.82
N ARG A 171 -46.75 -44.99 -57.15
CA ARG A 171 -45.99 -46.11 -57.75
C ARG A 171 -46.82 -47.28 -58.31
N ARG A 172 -48.15 -47.24 -58.24
CA ARG A 172 -49.01 -48.30 -58.82
C ARG A 172 -49.42 -48.11 -60.29
N GLY A 173 -49.01 -47.01 -60.94
CA GLY A 173 -49.48 -46.66 -62.30
C GLY A 173 -48.59 -47.03 -63.49
N ARG A 174 -47.38 -47.60 -63.30
CA ARG A 174 -46.42 -47.76 -64.41
C ARG A 174 -45.81 -49.16 -64.47
N ALA A 175 -46.59 -50.14 -64.93
CA ALA A 175 -46.10 -51.33 -65.65
C ALA A 175 -47.30 -52.19 -66.09
N ARG A 176 -48.17 -51.60 -66.91
CA ARG A 176 -49.04 -52.33 -67.82
C ARG A 176 -48.76 -51.73 -69.19
N ASP A 177 -47.92 -52.41 -69.95
CA ASP A 177 -47.88 -52.45 -71.43
C ASP A 177 -46.87 -53.51 -71.86
#